data_AF-A0A2L1TYF8-F1
#
_entry.id   AF-A0A2L1TYF8-F1
#
_cell.length_a   1.000
_cell.length_b   1.000
_cell.length_c   1.000
_cell.angle_alpha   90.00
_cell.angle_beta   90.00
_cell.angle_gamma   90.00
#
_symmetry.space_group_name_H-M   'P 1'
#
loop_
_entity.id
_entity.type
_entity.pdbx_description
1 polymer ?
#
loop_
_entity_poly.entity_id
_entity_poly.type
_entity_poly.pdbx_seq_one_letter_code
_entity_poly.pdbx_strand_id
1 'polypeptide(L)'
;MNDFIHQLAACFVGLAGGIAVGSGMVAFLIVLDIIPRLVQLSRSPGMIRWYEVSVIAGSFLFTVFDFFDWRMKIGILPAGIFGLFAGGFIGMLAAALTEIINVLPILAKRIGIEGYMVGLLMAMVLGKVLGSLFEWLIF
;
A
#
# COMPACT_ATOMS: atom_id res chain seq x y z
N MET A 1 -0.06 -38.03 21.00
CA MET A 1 0.57 -36.87 21.67
C MET A 1 1.21 -35.92 20.65
N ASN A 2 1.96 -36.43 19.66
CA ASN A 2 2.61 -35.60 18.64
C ASN A 2 1.62 -34.82 17.76
N ASP A 3 0.48 -35.39 17.38
CA ASP A 3 -0.52 -34.69 16.55
C ASP A 3 -1.09 -33.43 17.22
N PHE A 4 -1.27 -33.47 18.54
CA PHE A 4 -1.77 -32.33 19.30
C PHE A 4 -0.74 -31.19 19.36
N ILE A 5 0.55 -31.53 19.48
CA ILE A 5 1.64 -30.55 19.47
C ILE A 5 1.76 -29.91 18.07
N HIS A 6 1.62 -30.69 17.00
CA HIS A 6 1.63 -30.16 15.64
C HIS A 6 0.44 -29.23 15.36
N GLN A 7 -0.76 -29.57 15.81
CA GLN A 7 -1.94 -28.72 15.68
C GLN A 7 -1.81 -27.41 16.47
N LEU A 8 -1.28 -27.49 17.69
CA LEU A 8 -1.04 -26.32 18.53
C LEU A 8 0.01 -25.38 17.88
N ALA A 9 1.10 -25.95 17.36
CA ALA A 9 2.13 -25.21 16.66
C ALA A 9 1.59 -24.57 15.37
N ALA A 10 0.77 -25.28 14.59
CA ALA A 10 0.13 -24.75 13.39
C ALA A 10 -0.80 -23.57 13.71
N CYS A 11 -1.60 -23.67 14.78
CA CYS A 11 -2.44 -22.58 15.25
C CYS A 11 -1.61 -21.35 15.66
N PHE A 12 -0.51 -21.56 16.39
CA PHE A 12 0.39 -20.48 16.81
C PHE A 12 1.05 -19.79 15.61
N VAL A 13 1.59 -20.56 14.66
CA VAL A 13 2.22 -20.01 13.44
C VAL A 13 1.19 -19.28 12.58
N GLY A 14 -0.03 -19.82 12.46
CA GLY A 14 -1.12 -19.18 11.73
C GLY A 14 -1.52 -17.83 12.35
N LEU A 15 -1.68 -17.77 13.68
CA LEU A 15 -1.98 -16.53 14.39
C LEU A 15 -0.83 -15.51 14.29
N ALA A 16 0.41 -15.95 14.48
CA ALA A 16 1.58 -15.08 14.35
C ALA A 16 1.72 -14.51 12.93
N GLY A 17 1.54 -15.35 11.92
CA GLY A 17 1.56 -14.94 10.51
C GLY A 17 0.42 -13.95 10.20
N GLY A 18 -0.79 -14.21 10.68
CA GLY A 18 -1.93 -13.31 10.51
C GLY A 18 -1.69 -11.92 11.12
N ILE A 19 -1.17 -11.86 12.34
CA ILE A 19 -0.83 -10.60 13.02
C ILE A 19 0.30 -9.87 12.27
N ALA A 20 1.34 -10.58 11.83
CA ALA A 20 2.45 -10.00 11.08
C ALA A 20 1.98 -9.38 9.75
N VAL A 21 1.18 -10.11 8.97
CA VAL A 21 0.67 -9.62 7.67
C VAL A 21 -0.32 -8.48 7.85
N GLY A 22 -1.27 -8.63 8.79
CA GLY A 22 -2.28 -7.60 9.06
C GLY A 22 -1.67 -6.28 9.56
N SER A 23 -0.72 -6.36 10.50
CA SER A 23 0.00 -5.18 10.99
C SER A 23 0.84 -4.51 9.90
N GLY A 24 1.51 -5.29 9.04
CA GLY A 24 2.26 -4.78 7.90
C GLY A 24 1.37 -4.05 6.88
N MET A 25 0.19 -4.59 6.59
CA MET A 25 -0.78 -3.99 5.68
C MET A 25 -1.32 -2.65 6.22
N VAL A 26 -1.70 -2.60 7.51
CA VAL A 26 -2.17 -1.36 8.15
C VAL A 26 -1.05 -0.32 8.23
N ALA A 27 0.16 -0.72 8.64
CA ALA A 27 1.32 0.16 8.70
C ALA A 27 1.63 0.78 7.33
N PHE A 28 1.60 -0.02 6.26
CA PHE A 28 1.81 0.44 4.90
C PHE A 28 0.78 1.51 4.47
N LEU A 29 -0.51 1.28 4.72
CA LEU A 29 -1.57 2.22 4.34
C LEU A 29 -1.51 3.53 5.12
N ILE A 30 -1.07 3.49 6.38
CA ILE A 30 -0.91 4.68 7.22
C ILE A 30 0.35 5.45 6.83
N VAL A 31 1.50 4.79 6.64
CA VAL A 31 2.77 5.46 6.28
C VAL A 31 2.68 6.16 4.92
N LEU A 32 1.92 5.60 3.98
CA LEU A 32 1.66 6.24 2.70
C LEU A 32 0.52 7.27 2.73
N ASP A 33 -0.06 7.56 3.90
CA ASP A 33 -1.19 8.48 4.06
C ASP A 33 -2.39 8.18 3.13
N ILE A 34 -2.60 6.91 2.76
CA ILE A 34 -3.71 6.50 1.87
C ILE A 34 -5.07 6.82 2.50
N ILE A 35 -5.25 6.48 3.77
CA ILE A 35 -6.50 6.69 4.51
C ILE A 35 -6.78 8.21 4.68
N PRO A 36 -5.83 9.04 5.17
CA PRO A 36 -5.99 10.49 5.21
C PRO A 36 -6.34 11.09 3.85
N ARG A 37 -5.67 10.66 2.78
CA ARG A 37 -5.89 11.18 1.43
C ARG A 37 -7.28 10.84 0.89
N LEU A 38 -7.77 9.63 1.14
CA LEU A 38 -9.14 9.23 0.82
C LEU A 38 -10.17 10.13 1.50
N VAL A 39 -9.98 10.37 2.80
CA VAL A 39 -10.84 11.23 3.63
C VAL A 39 -10.85 12.69 3.14
N GLN A 40 -9.69 13.20 2.72
CA GLN A 40 -9.58 14.54 2.15
C GLN A 40 -10.29 14.63 0.80
N LEU A 41 -10.12 13.63 -0.07
CA LEU A 41 -10.73 13.59 -1.41
C LEU A 41 -12.26 13.50 -1.31
N SER A 42 -12.78 12.74 -0.35
CA SER A 42 -14.22 12.63 -0.07
C SER A 42 -14.79 13.81 0.73
N ARG A 43 -13.95 14.77 1.15
CA ARG A 43 -14.31 15.94 1.97
C ARG A 43 -15.04 15.56 3.27
N SER A 44 -14.67 14.44 3.90
CA SER A 44 -15.35 13.89 5.08
C SER A 44 -14.40 13.61 6.26
N PRO A 45 -13.72 14.64 6.81
CA PRO A 45 -12.72 14.49 7.87
C PRO A 45 -13.23 13.84 9.16
N GLY A 46 -14.53 13.95 9.45
CA GLY A 46 -15.14 13.32 10.63
C GLY A 46 -15.33 11.80 10.52
N MET A 47 -15.07 11.19 9.34
CA MET A 47 -15.39 9.78 9.08
C MET A 47 -14.16 8.86 8.98
N ILE A 48 -12.97 9.29 9.42
CA ILE A 48 -11.72 8.49 9.32
C ILE A 48 -11.91 7.05 9.81
N ARG A 49 -12.57 6.86 10.95
CA ARG A 49 -12.84 5.53 11.53
C ARG A 49 -13.64 4.63 10.59
N TRP A 50 -14.59 5.18 9.82
CA TRP A 50 -15.35 4.41 8.85
C TRP A 50 -14.50 3.95 7.68
N TYR A 51 -13.52 4.75 7.25
CA TYR A 51 -12.56 4.33 6.21
C TYR A 51 -11.64 3.22 6.72
N GLU A 52 -11.12 3.34 7.95
CA GLU A 52 -10.31 2.29 8.58
C GLU A 52 -11.07 0.97 8.67
N VAL A 53 -12.31 1.01 9.19
CA VAL A 53 -13.17 -0.17 9.29
C VAL A 53 -13.50 -0.74 7.91
N SER A 54 -13.70 0.10 6.89
CA SER A 54 -13.97 -0.35 5.52
C SER A 54 -12.78 -1.10 4.93
N VAL A 55 -11.55 -0.64 5.18
CA VAL A 55 -10.32 -1.32 4.74
C VAL A 55 -10.12 -2.64 5.47
N ILE A 56 -10.35 -2.67 6.78
CA ILE A 56 -10.25 -3.90 7.59
C ILE A 56 -11.31 -4.92 7.14
N ALA A 57 -12.56 -4.49 6.98
CA ALA A 57 -13.64 -5.35 6.50
C ALA A 57 -13.39 -5.86 5.07
N GLY A 58 -12.93 -4.98 4.18
CA GLY A 58 -12.61 -5.35 2.80
C GLY A 58 -11.48 -6.37 2.72
N SER A 59 -10.38 -6.16 3.45
CA SER A 59 -9.28 -7.11 3.51
C SER A 59 -9.69 -8.45 4.10
N PHE A 60 -10.43 -8.46 5.21
CA PHE A 60 -10.95 -9.68 5.80
C PHE A 60 -11.85 -10.46 4.83
N LEU A 61 -12.81 -9.80 4.18
CA LEU A 61 -13.71 -10.42 3.22
C LEU A 61 -12.95 -11.00 2.02
N PHE A 62 -11.98 -10.26 1.48
CA PHE A 62 -11.20 -10.72 0.33
C PHE A 62 -10.28 -11.89 0.70
N THR A 63 -9.69 -11.90 1.89
CA THR A 63 -8.93 -13.05 2.41
C THR A 63 -9.83 -14.27 2.54
N VAL A 64 -11.05 -14.13 3.06
CA VAL A 64 -12.00 -15.25 3.13
C VAL A 64 -12.34 -15.77 1.73
N PHE A 65 -12.64 -14.89 0.77
CA PHE A 65 -12.93 -15.31 -0.59
C PHE A 65 -11.76 -16.02 -1.29
N ASP A 66 -10.54 -15.55 -1.05
CA ASP A 66 -9.31 -16.17 -1.57
C ASP A 66 -9.08 -17.57 -0.96
N PHE A 67 -9.29 -17.73 0.35
CA PHE A 67 -9.15 -19.01 1.05
C PHE A 67 -10.13 -20.09 0.56
N PHE A 68 -11.35 -19.71 0.20
CA PHE A 68 -12.36 -20.65 -0.29
C PHE A 68 -12.26 -20.91 -1.82
N ASP A 69 -11.24 -20.39 -2.50
CA ASP A 69 -11.06 -20.42 -3.96
C ASP A 69 -12.38 -20.10 -4.70
N TRP A 70 -13.08 -19.08 -4.21
CA TRP A 70 -14.42 -18.76 -4.70
C TRP A 70 -14.33 -18.12 -6.09
N ARG A 71 -14.49 -18.92 -7.13
CA ARG A 71 -14.45 -18.45 -8.52
C ARG A 71 -15.84 -18.01 -8.98
N MET A 72 -16.13 -16.73 -8.80
CA MET A 72 -17.33 -16.10 -9.35
C MET A 72 -17.09 -15.66 -10.80
N LYS A 73 -18.00 -16.02 -11.72
CA LYS A 73 -18.02 -15.43 -13.07
C LYS A 73 -18.67 -14.05 -12.98
N ILE A 74 -17.85 -13.03 -12.82
CA ILE A 74 -18.30 -11.64 -12.74
C ILE A 74 -18.55 -11.14 -14.17
N GLY A 75 -19.72 -10.52 -14.41
CA GLY A 75 -20.01 -9.88 -15.69
C GLY A 75 -19.10 -8.67 -15.95
N ILE A 76 -19.11 -8.16 -17.19
CA ILE A 76 -18.26 -7.03 -17.60
C ILE A 76 -18.52 -5.76 -16.80
N LEU A 77 -19.79 -5.44 -16.47
CA LEU A 77 -20.12 -4.22 -15.72
C LEU A 77 -19.53 -4.22 -14.30
N PRO A 78 -19.80 -5.21 -13.43
CA PRO A 78 -19.23 -5.23 -12.08
C PRO A 78 -17.71 -5.35 -12.08
N ALA A 79 -17.13 -6.09 -13.03
CA ALA A 79 -15.68 -6.18 -13.20
C ALA A 79 -15.06 -4.81 -13.57
N GLY A 80 -15.72 -4.03 -14.44
CA GLY A 80 -15.29 -2.68 -14.80
C GLY A 80 -15.32 -1.71 -13.62
N ILE A 81 -16.38 -1.76 -12.81
CA ILE A 81 -16.48 -0.94 -11.58
C ILE A 81 -15.36 -1.30 -10.60
N PHE A 82 -15.13 -2.59 -10.36
CA PHE A 82 -14.04 -3.04 -9.50
C PHE A 82 -12.67 -2.59 -10.03
N GLY A 83 -12.44 -2.71 -11.34
CA GLY A 83 -11.23 -2.24 -12.00
C GLY A 83 -11.01 -0.72 -11.84
N LEU A 84 -12.07 0.08 -11.89
CA LEU A 84 -11.99 1.52 -11.65
C LEU A 84 -11.54 1.84 -10.22
N PHE A 85 -12.10 1.15 -9.22
CA PHE A 85 -11.68 1.32 -7.82
C PHE A 85 -10.24 0.84 -7.60
N ALA A 86 -9.86 -0.30 -8.18
CA ALA A 86 -8.50 -0.81 -8.11
C ALA A 86 -7.50 0.15 -8.77
N GLY A 87 -7.84 0.70 -9.95
CA GLY A 87 -7.05 1.72 -10.63
C GLY A 87 -6.92 3.00 -9.80
N GLY A 88 -8.01 3.46 -9.16
CA GLY A 88 -7.98 4.58 -8.23
C GLY A 88 -7.06 4.33 -7.03
N PHE A 89 -7.12 3.13 -6.44
CA PHE A 89 -6.22 2.72 -5.35
C PHE A 89 -4.75 2.72 -5.78
N ILE A 90 -4.42 2.10 -6.91
CA ILE A 90 -3.06 2.08 -7.47
C ILE A 90 -2.58 3.50 -7.79
N GLY A 91 -3.46 4.34 -8.35
CA GLY A 91 -3.16 5.75 -8.62
C GLY A 91 -2.83 6.53 -7.35
N MET A 92 -3.57 6.32 -6.26
CA MET A 92 -3.26 6.93 -4.97
C MET A 92 -1.94 6.44 -4.40
N LEU A 93 -1.62 5.15 -4.52
CA LEU A 93 -0.32 4.60 -4.12
C LEU A 93 0.84 5.25 -4.89
N ALA A 94 0.72 5.34 -6.21
CA ALA A 94 1.73 5.99 -7.06
C ALA A 94 1.90 7.47 -6.69
N ALA A 95 0.80 8.18 -6.45
CA ALA A 95 0.83 9.57 -6.04
C ALA A 95 1.36 9.77 -4.61
N ALA A 96 1.17 8.81 -3.71
CA ALA A 96 1.72 8.86 -2.35
C ALA A 96 3.24 8.64 -2.36
N LEU A 97 3.71 7.68 -3.17
CA LEU A 97 5.12 7.41 -3.32
C LEU A 97 5.88 8.63 -3.88
N THR A 98 5.30 9.30 -4.87
CA THR A 98 5.90 10.51 -5.44
C THR A 98 5.86 11.70 -4.48
N GLU A 99 4.82 11.83 -3.64
CA GLU A 99 4.78 12.84 -2.57
C GLU A 99 5.93 12.64 -1.58
N ILE A 100 6.12 11.40 -1.08
CA ILE A 100 7.19 11.09 -0.12
C ILE A 100 8.57 11.35 -0.72
N ILE A 101 8.79 10.98 -1.99
CA ILE A 101 10.05 11.28 -2.69
C ILE A 101 10.29 12.79 -2.77
N ASN A 102 9.23 13.57 -3.02
CA ASN A 102 9.30 15.03 -3.07
C ASN A 102 9.47 15.68 -1.68
N VAL A 103 9.32 14.93 -0.58
CA VAL A 103 9.64 15.41 0.78
C VAL A 103 11.15 15.38 1.06
N LEU A 104 11.94 14.52 0.39
CA LEU A 104 13.40 14.43 0.61
C LEU A 104 14.13 15.77 0.36
N PRO A 105 13.86 16.51 -0.74
CA PRO A 105 14.42 17.86 -0.93
C PRO A 105 13.97 18.86 0.14
N ILE A 106 12.73 18.77 0.61
CA ILE A 106 12.19 19.65 1.65
C ILE A 106 12.92 19.41 2.98
N LEU A 107 13.17 18.14 3.30
CA LEU A 107 13.97 17.74 4.46
C LEU A 107 15.41 18.26 4.33
N ALA A 108 16.04 18.10 3.16
CA ALA A 108 17.39 18.61 2.89
C ALA A 108 17.48 20.14 3.10
N LYS A 109 16.42 20.87 2.72
CA LYS A 109 16.30 22.29 2.99
C LYS A 109 16.17 22.59 4.49
N ARG A 110 15.31 21.85 5.21
CA ARG A 110 15.12 22.01 6.67
C ARG A 110 16.37 21.73 7.50
N ILE A 111 17.25 20.82 7.07
CA ILE A 111 18.52 20.53 7.75
C ILE A 111 19.66 21.48 7.36
N GLY A 112 19.39 22.52 6.57
CA GLY A 112 20.36 23.56 6.22
C GLY A 112 21.30 23.21 5.07
N ILE A 113 21.03 22.15 4.30
CA ILE A 113 21.87 21.69 3.17
C ILE A 113 21.37 22.33 1.85
N GLU A 114 20.82 23.55 1.91
CA GLU A 114 20.20 24.21 0.76
C GLU A 114 21.17 24.40 -0.41
N GLY A 115 22.45 24.63 -0.12
CA GLY A 115 23.52 24.81 -1.12
C GLY A 115 23.77 23.59 -2.01
N TYR A 116 23.38 22.38 -1.57
CA TYR A 116 23.55 21.14 -2.35
C TYR A 116 22.23 20.59 -2.89
N MET A 117 21.14 21.37 -2.80
CA MET A 117 19.80 20.94 -3.25
C MET A 117 19.80 20.59 -4.74
N VAL A 118 20.54 21.32 -5.57
CA VAL A 118 20.71 21.00 -7.00
C VAL A 118 21.38 19.63 -7.17
N GLY A 119 22.41 19.32 -6.39
CA GLY A 119 23.08 18.01 -6.43
C GLY A 119 22.14 16.86 -6.05
N LEU A 120 21.31 17.07 -5.02
CA LEU A 120 20.34 16.08 -4.55
C LEU A 120 19.23 15.83 -5.59
N LEU A 121 18.72 16.89 -6.22
CA LEU A 121 17.77 16.79 -7.32
C LEU A 121 18.39 16.08 -8.54
N MET A 122 19.62 16.43 -8.91
CA MET A 122 20.32 15.77 -10.01
C MET A 122 20.57 14.28 -9.73
N ALA A 123 20.94 13.90 -8.51
CA ALA A 123 21.07 12.51 -8.10
C ALA A 123 19.73 11.75 -8.23
N MET A 124 18.62 12.38 -7.83
CA MET A 124 17.28 11.79 -7.96
C MET A 124 16.87 11.61 -9.43
N VAL A 125 17.13 12.60 -10.28
CA VAL A 125 16.85 12.53 -11.73
C VAL A 125 17.69 11.43 -12.38
N LEU A 126 19.00 11.40 -12.10
CA LEU A 126 19.89 10.37 -12.63
C LEU A 126 19.47 8.96 -12.18
N GLY A 127 19.10 8.80 -10.90
CA GLY A 127 18.59 7.52 -10.39
C GLY A 127 17.33 7.04 -11.13
N LYS A 128 16.38 7.95 -11.42
CA LYS A 128 15.18 7.62 -12.21
C LYS A 128 15.51 7.27 -13.65
N VAL A 129 16.40 8.04 -14.29
CA VAL A 129 16.82 7.80 -15.68
C VAL A 129 17.56 6.46 -15.80
N LEU A 130 18.51 6.19 -14.90
CA LEU A 130 19.26 4.94 -14.88
C LEU A 130 18.36 3.74 -14.56
N GLY A 131 17.42 3.88 -13.61
CA GLY A 131 16.44 2.83 -13.29
C GLY A 131 15.56 2.48 -14.48
N SER A 132 15.04 3.49 -15.20
CA SER A 132 14.25 3.28 -16.42
C SER A 132 15.06 2.67 -17.56
N LEU A 133 16.32 3.09 -17.75
CA LEU A 133 17.23 2.48 -18.73
C LEU A 133 17.55 1.03 -18.37
N PHE A 134 17.74 0.71 -17.09
CA PHE A 134 17.99 -0.64 -16.62
C PHE A 134 16.79 -1.55 -16.87
N GLU A 135 15.59 -1.08 -16.53
CA GLU A 135 14.35 -1.78 -16.84
C GLU A 135 14.24 -2.07 -18.35
N TRP A 136 14.52 -1.08 -19.21
CA TRP A 136 14.38 -1.25 -20.65
C TRP A 136 15.46 -2.10 -21.34
N LEU A 137 16.70 -2.08 -20.83
CA LEU A 137 17.83 -2.78 -21.46
C LEU A 137 17.97 -4.23 -21.02
N ILE A 138 17.55 -4.55 -19.79
CA ILE A 138 17.78 -5.87 -19.18
C ILE A 138 16.48 -6.69 -19.09
N PHE A 139 15.33 -6.04 -18.94
CA PHE A 139 14.01 -6.67 -18.96
C PHE A 139 13.25 -6.32 -20.25
#